data_AF-A0A7S0HKZ3-F1
#
_entry.id   AF-A0A7S0HKZ3-F1
#
_cell.length_a   1.000
_cell.length_b   1.000
_cell.length_c   1.000
_cell.angle_alpha   90.00
_cell.angle_beta   90.00
_cell.angle_gamma   90.00
#
_symmetry.space_group_name_H-M   'P 1'
#
loop_
_entity.id
_entity.type
_entity.pdbx_description
1 polymer ?
#
loop_
_entity_poly.entity_id
_entity_poly.type
_entity_poly.pdbx_seq_one_letter_code
_entity_poly.pdbx_strand_id
1 'polypeptide(L)'
;EEGKSKEGGGIASHIFQALQYLRKLANHPKLVLGPSHPEMSRVMQELKSKNMDLSDISLAPKLVALKELLQECGIGNEEEDGDLVQPGEATEDSRHRVLIFAQMKT
;
A
#
# COMPACT_ATOMS: atom_id res chain seq x y z
N GLU A 1 -7.52 46.78 -24.64
CA GLU A 1 -6.38 47.03 -23.74
C GLU A 1 -6.93 47.09 -22.32
N GLU A 2 -6.50 46.37 -21.30
CA GLU A 2 -5.32 45.57 -20.97
C GLU A 2 -5.82 44.37 -20.12
N GLY A 3 -5.35 43.13 -20.29
CA GLY A 3 -4.16 42.65 -19.58
C GLY A 3 -4.53 41.79 -18.35
N LYS A 4 -5.10 40.59 -18.56
CA LYS A 4 -5.40 39.62 -17.48
C LYS A 4 -4.32 38.54 -17.42
N SER A 5 -3.23 38.81 -16.73
CA SER A 5 -2.21 37.81 -16.42
C SER A 5 -2.65 36.95 -15.23
N LYS A 6 -3.19 35.75 -15.48
CA LYS A 6 -3.35 34.69 -14.47
C LYS A 6 -2.22 33.68 -14.64
N GLU A 7 -1.03 34.00 -14.15
CA GLU A 7 0.18 33.16 -14.32
C GLU A 7 0.61 32.37 -13.07
N GLY A 8 -0.23 32.27 -12.03
CA GLY A 8 0.14 31.61 -10.77
C GLY A 8 -0.43 30.20 -10.53
N GLY A 9 -1.44 29.75 -11.29
CA GLY A 9 -2.20 28.53 -10.97
C GLY A 9 -1.66 27.23 -11.56
N GLY A 10 -0.99 27.30 -12.72
CA GLY A 10 -0.57 26.11 -13.47
C GLY A 10 0.61 25.36 -12.84
N ILE A 11 1.61 26.10 -12.34
CA ILE A 11 2.83 25.53 -11.74
C ILE A 11 2.50 24.83 -10.42
N ALA A 12 1.72 25.49 -9.55
CA ALA A 12 1.29 24.90 -8.28
C ALA A 12 0.49 23.60 -8.52
N SER A 13 -0.45 23.61 -9.48
CA SER A 13 -1.23 22.42 -9.85
C SER A 13 -0.35 21.25 -10.31
N HIS A 14 0.64 21.52 -11.17
CA HIS A 14 1.58 20.50 -11.66
C HIS A 14 2.43 19.91 -10.53
N ILE A 15 2.88 20.75 -9.59
CA ILE A 15 3.61 20.31 -8.39
C ILE A 15 2.73 19.42 -7.51
N PHE A 16 1.47 19.83 -7.23
CA PHE A 16 0.55 19.01 -6.43
C PHE A 16 0.24 17.68 -7.09
N GLN A 17 0.11 17.62 -8.41
CA GLN A 17 -0.10 16.38 -9.13
C GLN A 17 1.11 15.44 -9.03
N ALA A 18 2.34 15.96 -9.15
CA ALA A 18 3.56 15.20 -8.96
C ALA A 18 3.70 14.68 -7.51
N LEU A 19 3.42 15.51 -6.51
CA LEU A 19 3.43 15.10 -5.11
C LEU A 19 2.36 14.03 -4.84
N GLN A 20 1.18 14.18 -5.42
CA GLN A 20 0.10 13.19 -5.30
C GLN A 20 0.49 11.86 -5.93
N TYR A 21 1.17 11.89 -7.09
CA TYR A 21 1.71 10.70 -7.75
C TYR A 21 2.72 10.00 -6.84
N LEU A 22 3.71 10.73 -6.32
CA LEU A 22 4.74 10.18 -5.42
C LEU A 22 4.12 9.61 -4.15
N ARG A 23 3.14 10.31 -3.56
CA ARG A 23 2.41 9.84 -2.38
C ARG A 23 1.72 8.50 -2.61
N LYS A 24 1.10 8.31 -3.79
CA LYS A 24 0.45 7.05 -4.17
C LYS A 24 1.47 5.94 -4.46
N LEU A 25 2.53 6.27 -5.20
CA LEU A 25 3.58 5.33 -5.56
C LEU A 25 4.29 4.76 -4.33
N ALA A 26 4.53 5.60 -3.31
CA ALA A 26 5.10 5.18 -2.04
C ALA A 26 4.23 4.18 -1.26
N ASN A 27 2.96 4.00 -1.63
CA ASN A 27 2.10 2.95 -1.08
C ASN A 27 2.14 1.70 -1.96
N HIS A 28 1.86 1.85 -3.27
CA HIS A 28 1.91 0.73 -4.22
C HIS A 28 1.97 1.24 -5.67
N PRO A 29 2.81 0.66 -6.56
CA PRO A 29 2.82 0.97 -7.99
C PRO A 29 1.45 0.88 -8.70
N LYS A 30 0.57 -0.03 -8.27
CA LYS A 30 -0.78 -0.21 -8.81
C LYS A 30 -1.67 1.02 -8.66
N LEU A 31 -1.39 1.90 -7.69
CA LEU A 31 -2.16 3.14 -7.48
C LEU A 31 -1.83 4.25 -8.49
N VAL A 32 -0.76 4.09 -9.26
CA VAL A 32 -0.33 5.06 -10.28
C VAL A 32 -0.24 4.47 -11.69
N LEU A 33 0.00 3.16 -11.81
CA LEU A 33 0.07 2.44 -13.08
C LEU A 33 -1.33 2.05 -13.58
N GLY A 34 -2.05 3.02 -14.13
CA GLY A 34 -3.29 2.79 -14.87
C GLY A 34 -3.05 2.36 -16.32
N PRO A 35 -4.10 1.91 -17.05
CA PRO A 35 -3.98 1.51 -18.46
C PRO A 35 -3.44 2.61 -19.37
N SER A 36 -3.68 3.87 -19.01
CA SER A 36 -3.25 5.05 -19.76
C SER A 36 -1.85 5.56 -19.34
N HIS A 37 -1.15 4.86 -18.44
CA HIS A 37 0.16 5.29 -17.97
C HIS A 37 1.25 4.99 -19.02
N PRO A 38 2.13 5.94 -19.37
CA PRO A 38 3.11 5.76 -20.45
C PRO A 38 4.04 4.56 -20.22
N GLU A 39 4.48 4.33 -18.99
CA GLU A 39 5.38 3.22 -18.64
C GLU A 39 4.64 1.88 -18.38
N MET A 40 3.31 1.80 -18.53
CA MET A 40 2.54 0.59 -18.16
C MET A 40 3.02 -0.66 -18.90
N SER A 41 3.25 -0.55 -20.20
CA SER A 41 3.70 -1.67 -21.05
C SER A 41 5.07 -2.19 -20.61
N ARG A 42 6.02 -1.26 -20.37
CA ARG A 42 7.38 -1.58 -19.93
C ARG A 42 7.37 -2.28 -18.57
N VAL A 43 6.68 -1.71 -17.59
CA VAL A 43 6.62 -2.29 -16.23
C VAL A 43 5.95 -3.67 -16.26
N MET A 44 4.88 -3.85 -17.02
CA MET A 44 4.24 -5.17 -17.20
C MET A 44 5.17 -6.20 -17.83
N GLN A 45 6.01 -5.80 -18.79
CA GLN A 45 7.01 -6.67 -19.39
C GLN A 45 8.11 -7.06 -18.38
N GLU A 46 8.59 -6.09 -17.59
CA GLU A 46 9.57 -6.34 -16.52
C GLU A 46 9.00 -7.29 -15.45
N LEU A 47 7.75 -7.09 -15.02
CA LEU A 47 7.08 -7.97 -14.06
C LEU A 47 6.91 -9.40 -14.60
N LYS A 48 6.48 -9.55 -15.86
CA LYS A 48 6.41 -10.85 -16.52
C LYS A 48 7.77 -11.55 -16.57
N SER A 49 8.85 -10.82 -16.86
CA SER A 49 10.20 -11.41 -16.89
C SER A 49 10.65 -11.94 -15.52
N LYS A 50 10.10 -11.37 -14.45
CA LYS A 50 10.37 -11.77 -13.06
C LYS A 50 9.32 -12.73 -12.49
N ASN A 51 8.35 -13.20 -13.30
CA ASN A 51 7.19 -13.99 -12.86
C ASN A 51 6.44 -13.36 -11.67
N MET A 52 6.36 -12.03 -11.64
CA MET A 52 5.61 -11.28 -10.61
C MET A 52 4.34 -10.67 -11.19
N ASP A 53 3.32 -10.51 -10.34
CA ASP A 53 2.10 -9.79 -10.67
C ASP A 53 2.16 -8.35 -10.14
N LEU A 54 1.46 -7.42 -10.80
CA LEU A 54 1.37 -6.03 -10.34
C LEU A 54 0.63 -5.89 -9.00
N SER A 55 -0.08 -6.92 -8.56
CA SER A 55 -0.79 -6.97 -7.27
C SER A 55 0.02 -7.66 -6.17
N ASP A 56 1.26 -8.06 -6.46
CA ASP A 56 2.12 -8.72 -5.47
C ASP A 56 2.45 -7.76 -4.31
N ILE A 57 2.26 -8.26 -3.09
CA ILE A 57 2.57 -7.54 -1.85
C ILE A 57 4.05 -7.15 -1.77
N SER A 58 4.94 -7.90 -2.40
CA SER A 58 6.38 -7.59 -2.48
C SER A 58 6.66 -6.21 -3.09
N LEU A 59 5.77 -5.71 -3.95
CA LEU A 59 5.86 -4.39 -4.57
C LEU A 59 5.33 -3.25 -3.68
N ALA A 60 4.78 -3.58 -2.51
CA ALA A 60 4.16 -2.66 -1.58
C ALA A 60 4.88 -2.72 -0.22
N PRO A 61 6.02 -2.02 -0.07
CA PRO A 61 6.89 -2.17 1.11
C PRO A 61 6.20 -1.83 2.43
N LYS A 62 5.23 -0.90 2.41
CA LYS A 62 4.41 -0.59 3.60
C LYS A 62 3.51 -1.74 4.02
N LEU A 63 2.99 -2.51 3.06
CA LEU A 63 2.16 -3.68 3.35
C LEU A 63 3.01 -4.85 3.84
N VAL A 64 4.23 -5.01 3.32
CA VAL A 64 5.20 -5.98 3.82
C VAL A 64 5.54 -5.70 5.28
N ALA A 65 5.96 -4.46 5.58
CA ALA A 65 6.28 -4.07 6.96
C ALA A 65 5.06 -4.18 7.90
N LEU A 66 3.86 -3.86 7.40
CA LEU A 66 2.63 -4.04 8.17
C LEU A 66 2.35 -5.52 8.45
N LYS A 67 2.54 -6.41 7.47
CA LYS A 67 2.38 -7.86 7.66
C LYS A 67 3.33 -8.35 8.75
N GLU A 68 4.61 -7.99 8.68
CA GLU A 68 5.62 -8.36 9.68
C GLU A 68 5.21 -7.87 11.07
N LEU A 69 4.81 -6.61 11.20
CA LEU A 69 4.36 -6.04 12.48
C LEU A 69 3.12 -6.75 13.03
N LEU A 70 2.16 -7.11 12.18
CA LEU A 70 0.95 -7.84 12.60
C LEU A 70 1.31 -9.24 13.11
N GLN A 71 2.22 -9.94 12.43
CA GLN A 71 2.70 -11.26 12.84
C GLN A 71 3.48 -11.20 14.17
N GLU A 72 4.33 -10.19 14.36
CA GLU A 72 5.01 -9.92 15.64
C GLU A 72 4.01 -9.64 16.78
N CYS A 73 2.86 -9.05 16.46
CA CYS A 73 1.77 -8.83 17.41
C CYS A 73 0.91 -10.08 17.67
N GLY A 74 1.20 -11.21 17.01
CA GLY A 74 0.41 -12.45 17.08
C GLY A 74 -0.89 -12.41 16.27
N ILE A 75 -1.01 -11.48 15.30
CA ILE A 75 -2.21 -11.32 14.46
C ILE A 75 -1.96 -11.94 13.10
N GLY A 76 -2.82 -12.88 12.70
CA GLY A 76 -2.75 -13.52 11.37
C GLY A 76 -1.73 -14.66 11.26
N ASN A 77 -1.22 -15.15 12.38
CA ASN A 77 -0.56 -16.46 12.41
C ASN A 77 -1.65 -17.53 12.25
N GLU A 78 -1.48 -18.44 11.30
CA GLU A 78 -2.30 -19.64 11.17
C GLU A 78 -1.91 -20.61 12.29
N GLU A 79 -2.18 -20.23 13.54
CA GLU A 79 -2.23 -21.19 14.63
C GLU A 79 -3.61 -21.83 14.55
N GLU A 80 -3.57 -23.11 14.22
CA GLU A 80 -4.67 -24.02 13.98
C GLU A 80 -5.84 -23.76 14.92
N ASP A 81 -7.05 -23.79 14.35
CA ASP A 81 -8.28 -24.14 15.06
C ASP A 81 -8.06 -25.54 15.66
N GLY A 82 -7.41 -25.54 16.82
CA GLY A 82 -6.89 -26.70 17.50
C GLY A 82 -7.23 -26.54 18.97
N ASP A 83 -8.50 -26.77 19.25
CA ASP A 83 -9.08 -27.10 20.54
C ASP A 83 -8.19 -28.05 21.37
N LEU A 84 -7.15 -27.52 22.02
CA LEU A 84 -6.38 -28.18 23.07
C LEU A 84 -5.87 -27.15 24.08
N VAL A 85 -6.76 -26.27 24.55
CA VAL A 85 -6.49 -25.54 25.80
C VAL A 85 -6.75 -26.50 26.96
N GLN A 86 -5.67 -27.03 27.52
CA GLN A 86 -5.68 -27.57 28.89
C GLN A 86 -6.20 -26.46 29.83
N PRO A 87 -7.16 -26.74 30.73
CA PRO A 87 -7.64 -25.76 31.69
C PRO A 87 -6.56 -25.55 32.75
N GLY A 88 -5.72 -24.54 32.57
CA GLY A 88 -4.62 -24.33 33.50
C GLY A 88 -3.85 -23.03 33.29
N GLU A 89 -3.08 -22.91 32.22
CA GLU A 89 -2.03 -21.88 32.17
C GLU A 89 -1.70 -21.48 30.72
N ALA A 90 -2.50 -20.57 30.15
CA ALA A 90 -2.06 -19.71 29.05
C ALA A 90 -2.91 -18.44 29.08
N THR A 91 -2.26 -17.33 29.41
CA THR A 91 -2.82 -15.98 29.56
C THR A 91 -3.69 -15.58 28.37
N GLU A 92 -5.00 -15.49 28.59
CA GLU A 92 -6.01 -14.96 27.65
C GLU A 92 -5.83 -13.46 27.33
N ASP A 93 -4.86 -12.79 27.97
CA ASP A 93 -4.83 -11.34 28.14
C ASP A 93 -3.83 -10.55 27.25
N SER A 94 -3.16 -11.17 26.28
CA SER A 94 -2.21 -10.45 25.39
C SER A 94 -2.53 -10.51 23.89
N ARG A 95 -3.80 -10.66 23.52
CA ARG A 95 -4.23 -10.48 22.12
C ARG A 95 -4.22 -8.98 21.77
N HIS A 96 -3.17 -8.52 21.08
CA HIS A 96 -3.07 -7.15 20.58
C HIS A 96 -4.25 -6.84 19.64
N ARG A 97 -4.84 -5.66 19.78
CA ARG A 97 -5.88 -5.14 18.86
C ARG A 97 -5.29 -4.00 18.06
N VAL A 98 -5.48 -4.04 16.74
CA VAL A 98 -4.91 -3.06 15.80
C VAL A 98 -6.03 -2.34 15.07
N LEU A 99 -5.88 -1.03 14.91
CA LEU A 99 -6.71 -0.20 14.05
C LEU A 99 -5.87 0.23 12.84
N ILE A 100 -6.36 -0.05 11.63
CA ILE A 100 -5.68 0.32 10.38
C ILE A 100 -6.43 1.48 9.76
N PHE A 101 -5.73 2.60 9.55
CA PHE A 101 -6.29 3.79 8.93
C PHE A 101 -5.72 3.97 7.52
N ALA A 102 -6.60 4.19 6.54
CA ALA A 102 -6.21 4.47 5.16
C ALA A 102 -6.95 5.71 4.65
N GLN A 103 -6.29 6.50 3.81
CA GLN A 103 -6.86 7.70 3.19
C GLN A 103 -7.63 7.40 1.89
N MET A 104 -7.30 6.29 1.24
CA MET A 104 -7.90 5.89 -0.04
C MET A 104 -8.87 4.74 0.19
N LYS A 105 -10.08 4.86 -0.36
CA LYS A 105 -11.00 3.74 -0.52
C LYS A 105 -10.58 2.99 -1.78
N THR A 106 -10.27 1.71 -1.64
CA THR A 106 -10.04 0.79 -2.78
C THR A 106 -11.30 0.63 -3.61
#